data_AF-W2SYI5-F1
#
_entry.id   AF-W2SYI5-F1
#
_cell.length_a   1.000
_cell.length_b   1.000
_cell.length_c   1.000
_cell.angle_alpha   90.00
_cell.angle_beta   90.00
_cell.angle_gamma   90.00
#
_symmetry.space_group_name_H-M   'P 1'
#
loop_
_entity.id
_entity.type
_entity.pdbx_description
1 polymer ?
#
loop_
_entity_poly.entity_id
_entity_poly.type
_entity_poly.pdbx_seq_one_letter_code
_entity_poly.pdbx_strand_id
1 'polypeptide(L)'
;MKVCRNTVPLCWKGNLKRKQSFGANIKRKVHYEPFYGDFGPLNLSVLYRFTRYLNGLIETQRKRKIVVYTDSDERNRVNGAYIMASYLVTTSSPTRRITIKSP
;
A
#
# COMPACT_ATOMS: atom_id res chain seq x y z
N MET A 1 -31.27 17.17 -3.66
CA MET A 1 -29.93 17.07 -4.27
C MET A 1 -28.99 17.99 -3.51
N LYS A 2 -28.01 17.44 -2.75
CA LYS A 2 -27.03 18.23 -1.99
C LYS A 2 -25.66 17.97 -2.60
N VAL A 3 -25.14 18.97 -3.30
CA VAL A 3 -23.78 18.99 -3.84
C VAL A 3 -22.85 19.31 -2.66
N CYS A 4 -22.11 18.30 -2.18
CA CYS A 4 -21.05 18.50 -1.21
C CYS A 4 -19.80 19.04 -1.92
N ARG A 5 -19.46 20.30 -1.63
CA ARG A 5 -18.26 20.96 -2.16
C ARG A 5 -17.02 20.39 -1.49
N ASN A 6 -15.99 20.21 -2.32
CA ASN A 6 -14.65 19.74 -1.98
C ASN A 6 -13.99 20.63 -0.93
N THR A 7 -13.88 20.11 0.30
CA THR A 7 -12.83 20.44 1.27
C THR A 7 -12.89 19.32 2.30
N VAL A 8 -11.87 18.44 2.27
CA VAL A 8 -11.66 17.24 3.11
C VAL A 8 -12.62 17.09 4.32
N PRO A 9 -13.34 15.97 4.40
CA PRO A 9 -13.16 15.15 5.61
C PRO A 9 -13.44 13.66 5.36
N LEU A 10 -12.41 12.83 5.46
CA LEU A 10 -12.62 11.44 5.92
C LEU A 10 -11.89 11.25 7.25
N CYS A 11 -12.38 12.01 8.22
CA CYS A 11 -12.37 11.65 9.63
C CYS A 11 -12.80 10.18 9.73
N TRP A 12 -11.84 9.32 10.05
CA TRP A 12 -12.02 7.89 10.22
C TRP A 12 -12.78 7.64 11.53
N LYS A 13 -14.09 7.88 11.54
CA LYS A 13 -15.00 7.37 12.59
C LYS A 13 -15.25 5.88 12.32
N GLY A 14 -14.26 5.07 12.69
CA GLY A 14 -14.38 3.64 12.78
C GLY A 14 -13.54 3.18 13.97
N ASN A 15 -14.13 2.37 14.86
CA ASN A 15 -13.45 1.74 15.98
C ASN A 15 -12.37 0.75 15.46
N LEU A 16 -11.23 1.25 14.96
CA LEU A 16 -10.04 0.43 14.83
C LEU A 16 -9.46 0.31 16.22
N LYS A 17 -9.49 -0.89 16.80
CA LYS A 17 -8.62 -1.21 17.92
C LYS A 17 -7.17 -1.05 17.42
N ARG A 18 -6.61 0.17 17.59
CA ARG A 18 -5.29 0.61 17.10
C ARG A 18 -4.14 -0.31 17.52
N LYS A 19 -4.34 -1.17 18.52
CA LYS A 19 -3.35 -2.17 18.98
C LYS A 19 -3.21 -3.40 18.07
N GLN A 20 -4.09 -3.62 17.08
CA GLN A 20 -4.16 -4.89 16.34
C GLN A 20 -3.67 -4.83 14.89
N SER A 21 -3.35 -3.65 14.36
CA SER A 21 -2.91 -3.45 12.97
C SER A 21 -1.57 -2.72 12.87
N PHE A 22 -0.66 -3.21 12.03
CA PHE A 22 0.63 -2.58 11.75
C PHE A 22 0.58 -1.84 10.41
N GLY A 23 1.02 -0.58 10.40
CA GLY A 23 1.06 0.25 9.20
C GLY A 23 2.42 0.16 8.50
N ALA A 24 2.45 -0.20 7.22
CA ALA A 24 3.64 -0.14 6.37
C ALA A 24 3.47 0.89 5.25
N ASN A 25 4.35 1.90 5.19
CA ASN A 25 4.38 2.89 4.11
C ASN A 25 5.22 2.36 2.93
N ILE A 26 4.63 2.35 1.73
CA ILE A 26 5.25 1.74 0.53
C ILE A 26 6.43 2.58 0.03
N LYS A 27 6.29 3.91 -0.03
CA LYS A 27 7.25 4.84 -0.64
C LYS A 27 8.67 4.68 -0.10
N ARG A 28 8.83 4.50 1.21
CA ARG A 28 10.15 4.32 1.84
C ARG A 28 10.91 3.07 1.39
N LYS A 29 10.22 2.08 0.82
CA LYS A 29 10.81 0.81 0.36
C LYS A 29 10.91 0.70 -1.15
N VAL A 30 10.31 1.66 -1.85
CA VAL A 30 9.99 1.59 -3.26
C VAL A 30 10.41 2.94 -3.85
N HIS A 31 11.69 3.05 -4.20
CA HIS A 31 12.22 4.18 -4.95
C HIS A 31 12.31 3.81 -6.43
N TYR A 32 11.67 4.62 -7.26
CA TYR A 32 11.76 4.56 -8.71
C TYR A 32 12.56 5.78 -9.16
N GLU A 33 13.67 5.54 -9.86
CA GLU A 33 14.45 6.61 -10.46
C GLU A 33 13.87 6.89 -11.85
N PRO A 34 13.34 8.10 -12.11
CA PRO A 34 12.79 8.44 -13.41
C PRO A 34 13.93 8.55 -14.44
N PHE A 35 13.71 8.04 -15.66
CA PHE A 35 14.69 8.17 -16.73
C PHE A 35 14.56 9.53 -17.43
N TYR A 36 13.34 10.06 -17.50
CA TYR A 36 13.01 11.41 -17.97
C TYR A 36 11.90 12.02 -17.08
N GLY A 37 10.66 12.02 -17.55
CA GLY A 37 9.45 12.48 -16.83
C GLY A 37 8.45 11.35 -16.58
N ASP A 38 8.89 10.12 -16.76
CA ASP A 38 8.14 8.91 -16.54
C ASP A 38 8.04 8.61 -15.04
N PHE A 39 6.81 8.42 -14.57
CA PHE A 39 6.58 7.92 -13.21
C PHE A 39 6.57 6.38 -13.16
N GLY A 40 6.24 5.75 -14.31
CA GLY A 40 6.30 4.33 -14.64
C GLY A 40 5.60 3.37 -13.66
N PRO A 41 4.97 2.27 -14.10
CA PRO A 41 4.80 1.16 -13.18
C PRO A 41 6.20 0.66 -12.78
N LEU A 42 6.37 0.37 -11.50
CA LEU A 42 7.69 0.10 -10.95
C LEU A 42 8.41 -1.11 -11.57
N ASN A 43 9.74 -1.00 -11.66
CA ASN A 43 10.62 -2.06 -12.16
C ASN A 43 10.41 -3.38 -11.38
N LEU A 44 10.49 -4.51 -12.08
CA LEU A 44 10.46 -5.88 -11.53
C LEU A 44 11.46 -6.07 -10.37
N SER A 45 12.61 -5.41 -10.42
CA SER A 45 13.60 -5.45 -9.33
C SER A 45 13.02 -4.92 -8.01
N VAL A 46 12.19 -3.87 -8.07
CA VAL A 46 11.55 -3.29 -6.90
C VAL A 46 10.37 -4.14 -6.44
N LEU A 47 9.61 -4.72 -7.37
CA LEU A 47 8.57 -5.71 -7.06
C LEU A 47 9.15 -6.89 -6.27
N TYR A 48 10.27 -7.46 -6.72
CA TYR A 48 10.92 -8.57 -6.01
C TYR A 48 11.36 -8.19 -4.59
N ARG A 49 12.00 -7.02 -4.42
CA ARG A 49 12.38 -6.49 -3.11
C ARG A 49 11.17 -6.30 -2.19
N PHE A 50 10.08 -5.78 -2.75
CA PHE A 50 8.84 -5.58 -2.02
C PHE A 50 8.20 -6.89 -1.58
N THR A 51 8.11 -7.89 -2.47
CA THR A 51 7.59 -9.23 -2.15
C THR A 51 8.35 -9.87 -1.00
N ARG A 52 9.69 -9.81 -1.02
CA ARG A 52 10.53 -10.31 0.09
C ARG A 52 10.27 -9.56 1.40
N TYR A 53 10.17 -8.23 1.34
CA TYR A 53 9.88 -7.41 2.50
C TYR A 53 8.51 -7.72 3.12
N LEU A 54 7.47 -7.82 2.30
CA LEU A 54 6.13 -8.18 2.76
C LEU A 54 6.11 -9.60 3.36
N ASN A 55 6.79 -10.57 2.76
CA ASN A 55 6.85 -11.92 3.31
C ASN A 55 7.51 -11.94 4.69
N GLY A 56 8.60 -11.18 4.88
CA GLY A 56 9.22 -10.99 6.20
C GLY A 56 8.29 -10.30 7.21
N LEU A 57 7.49 -9.33 6.78
CA LEU A 57 6.47 -8.70 7.63
C LEU A 57 5.36 -9.68 8.03
N ILE A 58 4.88 -10.51 7.11
CA ILE A 58 3.84 -11.51 7.38
C ILE A 58 4.34 -12.53 8.40
N GLU A 59 5.60 -12.93 8.29
CA GLU A 59 6.23 -13.87 9.22
C GLU A 59 6.47 -13.26 10.61
N THR A 60 6.97 -12.03 10.67
CA THR A 60 7.20 -11.34 11.95
C THR A 60 5.90 -10.93 12.64
N GLN A 61 4.83 -10.67 11.88
CA GLN A 61 3.55 -10.15 12.39
C GLN A 61 2.37 -11.10 12.19
N ARG A 62 2.56 -12.41 12.44
CA ARG A 62 1.53 -13.45 12.31
C ARG A 62 0.20 -13.15 13.04
N LYS A 63 0.25 -12.40 14.16
CA LYS A 63 -0.92 -12.11 15.02
C LYS A 63 -1.62 -10.78 14.70
N ARG A 64 -1.07 -9.95 13.81
CA ARG A 64 -1.58 -8.59 13.55
C ARG A 64 -2.03 -8.46 12.10
N LYS A 65 -2.96 -7.54 11.88
CA LYS A 65 -3.40 -7.17 10.53
C LYS A 65 -2.37 -6.22 9.93
N ILE A 66 -1.93 -6.46 8.70
CA ILE A 66 -0.98 -5.58 8.01
C ILE A 66 -1.78 -4.60 7.15
N VAL A 67 -1.60 -3.32 7.42
CA VAL A 67 -2.20 -2.24 6.65
C VAL A 67 -1.11 -1.56 5.86
N VAL A 68 -1.17 -1.72 4.54
CA VAL A 68 -0.22 -1.10 3.62
C VAL A 68 -0.85 0.20 3.14
N TYR A 69 -0.12 1.31 3.22
CA TYR A 69 -0.61 2.62 2.82
C TYR A 69 0.40 3.39 1.97
N THR A 70 -0.14 4.31 1.18
CA THR A 70 0.63 5.22 0.32
C THR A 70 0.44 6.66 0.78
N ASP A 71 1.29 7.55 0.26
CA ASP A 71 1.09 8.99 0.40
C ASP A 71 -0.09 9.45 -0.47
N SER A 72 -0.51 10.71 -0.31
CA SER A 72 -1.62 11.33 -1.05
C SER A 72 -1.31 11.59 -2.53
N ASP A 73 -0.04 11.59 -2.92
CA ASP A 73 0.36 11.87 -4.30
C ASP A 73 -0.17 10.80 -5.26
N GLU A 74 -0.78 11.23 -6.36
CA GLU A 74 -1.38 10.34 -7.37
C GLU A 74 -0.39 9.34 -7.96
N ARG A 75 0.85 9.79 -8.25
CA ARG A 75 1.92 8.93 -8.75
C ARG A 75 2.26 7.79 -7.78
N ASN A 76 2.36 8.12 -6.50
CA ASN A 76 2.65 7.16 -5.44
C ASN A 76 1.48 6.20 -5.19
N ARG A 77 0.24 6.66 -5.39
CA ARG A 77 -0.97 5.84 -5.30
C ARG A 77 -1.03 4.81 -6.42
N VAL A 78 -0.80 5.22 -7.67
CA VAL A 78 -0.77 4.32 -8.83
C VAL A 78 0.32 3.26 -8.66
N ASN A 79 1.52 3.70 -8.27
CA ASN A 79 2.67 2.84 -8.04
C ASN A 79 2.46 1.85 -6.89
N GLY A 80 1.85 2.30 -5.79
CA GLY A 80 1.50 1.45 -4.67
C GLY A 80 0.40 0.43 -5.01
N ALA A 81 -0.62 0.83 -5.76
CA ALA A 81 -1.67 -0.07 -6.22
C ALA A 81 -1.12 -1.14 -7.18
N TYR A 82 -0.25 -0.74 -8.11
CA TYR A 82 0.42 -1.66 -9.04
C TYR A 82 1.19 -2.75 -8.31
N ILE A 83 2.11 -2.39 -7.41
CA ILE A 83 2.94 -3.38 -6.69
C ILE A 83 2.08 -4.31 -5.85
N MET A 84 1.05 -3.79 -5.18
CA MET A 84 0.12 -4.62 -4.40
C MET A 84 -0.66 -5.59 -5.28
N ALA A 85 -1.16 -5.14 -6.44
CA ALA A 85 -1.84 -5.99 -7.40
C ALA A 85 -0.89 -7.08 -7.94
N SER A 86 0.33 -6.72 -8.35
CA SER A 86 1.35 -7.65 -8.80
C SER A 86 1.69 -8.69 -7.73
N TYR A 87 1.83 -8.28 -6.46
CA TYR A 87 2.07 -9.20 -5.35
C TYR A 87 0.95 -10.23 -5.17
N LEU A 88 -0.32 -9.80 -5.30
CA LEU A 88 -1.48 -10.69 -5.21
C LEU A 88 -1.55 -11.67 -6.40
N VAL A 89 -1.10 -11.26 -7.58
CA VAL A 89 -1.02 -12.14 -8.76
C VAL A 89 0.11 -13.16 -8.59
N THR A 90 1.29 -12.74 -8.14
CA THR A 90 2.43 -13.64 -7.92
C THR A 90 2.19 -14.58 -6.75
N THR A 91 1.57 -14.10 -5.67
CA THR A 91 1.27 -14.87 -4.47
C THR A 91 -0.18 -15.31 -4.53
N SER A 92 -0.43 -16.46 -5.16
CA SER A 92 -1.78 -17.01 -5.46
C SER A 92 -2.72 -17.25 -4.26
N SER A 93 -2.31 -16.88 -3.04
CA SER A 93 -3.11 -16.98 -1.82
C SER A 93 -3.51 -15.57 -1.31
N PRO A 94 -4.79 -15.19 -1.42
CA PRO A 94 -5.28 -13.93 -0.86
C PRO A 94 -5.17 -13.94 0.67
N THR A 95 -4.12 -13.33 1.21
CA THR A 95 -3.93 -13.26 2.66
C THR A 95 -4.92 -12.25 3.24
N ARG A 96 -6.03 -12.72 3.82
CA ARG A 96 -7.11 -11.92 4.46
C ARG A 96 -6.63 -10.90 5.52
N ARG A 97 -5.35 -10.95 5.90
CA ARG A 97 -4.70 -10.06 6.87
C ARG A 97 -4.09 -8.81 6.25
N ILE A 98 -3.93 -8.73 4.93
CA ILE A 98 -3.37 -7.56 4.26
C ILE A 98 -4.51 -6.65 3.83
N THR A 99 -4.42 -5.36 4.11
CA THR A 99 -5.40 -4.36 3.66
C THR A 99 -4.68 -3.14 3.14
N ILE A 100 -5.09 -2.68 1.95
CA ILE A 100 -4.56 -1.50 1.32
C ILE A 100 -5.40 -0.31 1.76
N LYS A 101 -4.75 0.75 2.24
CA LYS A 101 -5.37 2.04 2.49
C LYS A 101 -4.67 3.10 1.66
N SER A 102 -5.30 3.53 0.57
CA SER A 102 -4.98 4.83 -0.02
C SER A 102 -5.67 5.91 0.82
N PRO A 103 -5.02 7.06 1.06
CA PRO A 103 -5.69 8.24 1.61
C PRO A 103 -6.84 8.72 0.71
#